data_AF-A0A7L0V6M2-F1
#
_entry.id   AF-A0A7L0V6M2-F1
#
_cell.length_a   1.000
_cell.length_b   1.000
_cell.length_c   1.000
_cell.angle_alpha   90.00
_cell.angle_beta   90.00
_cell.angle_gamma   90.00
#
_symmetry.space_group_name_H-M   'P 1'
#
loop_
_entity.id
_entity.type
_entity.pdbx_description
1 polymer ?
#
loop_
_entity_poly.entity_id
_entity_poly.type
_entity_poly.pdbx_seq_one_letter_code
_entity_poly.pdbx_strand_id
1 'polypeptide(L)'
;LTGAIVMEKPNVRWSDVAGLEGAKEALKEAVILPIKFPHLFTGKRTPWRGILLFGPPGTGKSYLAKAVATEANNSTFFSVSSSDLTSKWLGESEKLVKNLFELARQHKPSIIFIDEVDSLCGSRNENESEAARRIKTEFLVQMQG
;
A
#
# COMPACT_ATOMS: atom_id res chain seq x y z
N LEU A 1 3.81 19.88 0.47
CA LEU A 1 2.97 18.67 0.30
C LEU A 1 3.66 17.57 -0.54
N THR A 2 4.67 17.86 -1.35
CA THR A 2 5.29 16.94 -2.32
C THR A 2 6.42 16.03 -1.80
N GLY A 3 6.80 16.09 -0.52
CA GLY A 3 7.96 15.34 0.01
C GLY A 3 7.64 13.93 0.52
N ALA A 4 6.46 13.70 1.07
CA ALA A 4 6.13 12.46 1.80
C ALA A 4 5.53 11.34 0.92
N ILE A 5 4.90 11.71 -0.21
CA ILE A 5 4.30 10.75 -1.13
C ILE A 5 5.20 10.69 -2.36
N VAL A 6 5.91 9.57 -2.52
CA VAL A 6 6.72 9.32 -3.71
C VAL A 6 5.82 8.62 -4.74
N MET A 7 5.66 9.25 -5.90
CA MET A 7 4.96 8.67 -7.04
C MET A 7 5.99 8.24 -8.09
N GLU A 8 6.02 6.95 -8.40
CA GLU A 8 6.92 6.42 -9.42
C GLU A 8 6.27 5.32 -10.27
N LYS A 9 6.90 5.02 -11.41
CA LYS A 9 6.64 3.81 -12.19
C LYS A 9 7.88 2.95 -12.12
N PRO A 10 7.93 1.98 -11.19
CA PRO A 10 9.11 1.14 -11.04
C PRO A 10 9.31 0.29 -12.30
N ASN A 11 10.56 -0.07 -12.57
CA ASN A 11 10.93 -1.00 -13.63
C ASN A 11 11.67 -2.20 -13.01
N VAL A 12 10.97 -2.91 -12.13
CA VAL A 12 11.48 -4.12 -11.46
C VAL A 12 10.61 -5.29 -11.91
N ARG A 13 11.21 -6.37 -12.39
CA ARG A 13 10.47 -7.55 -12.87
C ARG A 13 10.49 -8.66 -11.84
N TRP A 14 9.61 -9.65 -12.00
CA TRP A 14 9.63 -10.86 -11.16
C TRP A 14 10.98 -11.60 -11.20
N SER A 15 11.68 -11.53 -12.34
CA SER A 15 13.01 -12.11 -12.54
C SER A 15 14.09 -11.45 -11.68
N ASP A 16 13.89 -10.19 -11.30
CA ASP A 16 14.88 -9.40 -10.57
C ASP A 16 14.80 -9.69 -9.05
N VAL A 17 13.70 -10.32 -8.61
CA VAL A 17 13.49 -10.74 -7.23
C VAL A 17 13.91 -12.21 -7.09
N ALA A 18 14.98 -12.49 -6.35
CA ALA A 18 15.41 -13.86 -6.08
C ALA A 18 14.57 -14.53 -4.97
N GLY A 19 14.16 -15.78 -5.18
CA GLY A 19 13.40 -16.57 -4.19
C GLY A 19 11.97 -16.06 -3.95
N LEU A 20 11.44 -16.29 -2.73
CA LEU A 20 10.09 -15.86 -2.31
C LEU A 20 8.94 -16.40 -3.19
N GLU A 21 9.09 -17.59 -3.77
CA GLU A 21 8.14 -18.11 -4.77
C GLU A 21 6.69 -18.17 -4.25
N GLY A 22 6.48 -18.60 -3.01
CA GLY A 22 5.13 -18.59 -2.42
C GLY A 22 4.53 -17.18 -2.28
N ALA A 23 5.35 -16.17 -1.95
CA ALA A 23 4.87 -14.78 -1.88
C ALA A 23 4.60 -14.20 -3.27
N LYS A 24 5.47 -14.51 -4.26
CA LYS A 24 5.25 -14.12 -5.66
C LYS A 24 3.98 -14.73 -6.21
N GLU A 25 3.72 -16.01 -5.93
CA GLU A 25 2.52 -16.71 -6.39
C GLU A 25 1.26 -16.12 -5.76
N ALA A 26 1.25 -15.91 -4.43
CA ALA A 26 0.14 -15.23 -3.75
C ALA A 26 -0.12 -13.82 -4.31
N LEU A 27 0.92 -13.04 -4.59
CA LEU A 27 0.78 -11.70 -5.17
C LEU A 27 0.28 -11.74 -6.62
N LYS A 28 0.71 -12.72 -7.42
CA LYS A 28 0.20 -12.93 -8.78
C LYS A 28 -1.30 -13.22 -8.75
N GLU A 29 -1.75 -14.07 -7.85
CA GLU A 29 -3.18 -14.37 -7.69
C GLU A 29 -3.97 -13.18 -7.16
N ALA A 30 -3.41 -12.44 -6.20
CA ALA A 30 -4.09 -11.35 -5.53
C ALA A 30 -4.21 -10.08 -6.39
N VAL A 31 -3.19 -9.78 -7.20
CA VAL A 31 -3.08 -8.51 -7.93
C VAL A 31 -3.12 -8.69 -9.45
N ILE A 32 -2.36 -9.65 -10.00
CA ILE A 32 -2.21 -9.80 -11.45
C ILE A 32 -3.42 -10.51 -12.06
N LEU A 33 -3.93 -11.57 -11.41
CA LEU A 33 -5.05 -12.35 -11.91
C LEU A 33 -6.35 -11.53 -12.07
N PRO A 34 -6.75 -10.65 -11.12
CA PRO A 34 -7.91 -9.80 -11.31
C PRO A 34 -7.77 -8.80 -12.47
N ILE A 35 -6.56 -8.30 -12.72
CA ILE A 35 -6.28 -7.38 -13.83
C ILE A 35 -6.36 -8.12 -15.17
N LYS A 36 -5.77 -9.32 -15.24
CA LYS A 36 -5.70 -10.11 -16.48
C LYS A 36 -7.01 -10.81 -16.84
N PHE A 37 -7.77 -11.25 -15.83
CA PHE A 37 -9.00 -12.01 -16.01
C PHE A 37 -10.14 -11.44 -15.16
N PRO A 38 -10.60 -10.20 -15.43
CA PRO A 38 -11.62 -9.54 -14.62
C PRO A 38 -12.95 -10.31 -14.57
N HIS A 39 -13.26 -11.09 -15.62
CA HIS A 39 -14.46 -11.93 -15.67
C HIS A 39 -14.49 -13.04 -14.61
N LEU A 40 -13.32 -13.46 -14.09
CA LEU A 40 -13.24 -14.44 -13.01
C LEU A 40 -13.54 -13.83 -11.63
N PHE A 41 -13.49 -12.50 -11.51
CA PHE A 41 -13.68 -11.76 -10.27
C PHE A 41 -15.02 -11.01 -10.28
N THR A 42 -16.10 -11.79 -10.38
CA THR A 42 -17.48 -11.28 -10.36
C THR A 42 -18.26 -11.80 -9.13
N GLY A 43 -19.30 -11.07 -8.74
CA GLY A 43 -20.12 -11.42 -7.58
C GLY A 43 -19.34 -11.40 -6.26
N LYS A 44 -19.24 -12.56 -5.59
CA LYS A 44 -18.57 -12.70 -4.29
C LYS A 44 -17.03 -12.72 -4.39
N ARG A 45 -16.47 -13.02 -5.55
CA ARG A 45 -15.03 -13.08 -5.76
C ARG A 45 -14.53 -11.71 -6.20
N THR A 46 -14.06 -10.91 -5.26
CA THR A 46 -13.55 -9.56 -5.53
C THR A 46 -12.02 -9.53 -5.50
N PRO A 47 -11.38 -8.57 -6.20
CA PRO A 47 -9.94 -8.36 -6.08
C PRO A 47 -9.56 -8.03 -4.62
N TRP A 48 -8.34 -8.40 -4.24
CA TRP A 48 -7.83 -8.13 -2.91
C TRP A 48 -7.60 -6.62 -2.76
N ARG A 49 -8.10 -6.03 -1.66
CA ARG A 49 -7.98 -4.59 -1.39
C ARG A 49 -6.78 -4.24 -0.51
N GLY A 50 -6.18 -5.22 0.15
CA GLY A 50 -5.03 -5.04 1.03
C GLY A 50 -4.23 -6.32 1.16
N ILE A 51 -2.91 -6.18 1.18
CA ILE A 51 -1.95 -7.28 1.31
C ILE A 51 -0.92 -6.85 2.34
N LEU A 52 -0.69 -7.69 3.36
CA LEU A 52 0.31 -7.45 4.39
C LEU A 52 1.53 -8.34 4.11
N LEU A 53 2.69 -7.70 3.88
CA LEU A 53 3.97 -8.38 3.77
C LEU A 53 4.72 -8.23 5.09
N PHE A 54 5.07 -9.34 5.75
CA PHE A 54 5.80 -9.34 7.01
C PHE A 54 7.03 -10.25 6.96
N GLY A 55 8.00 -9.98 7.82
CA GLY A 55 9.25 -10.73 7.94
C GLY A 55 10.43 -9.84 8.32
N PRO A 56 11.62 -10.41 8.56
CA PRO A 56 12.82 -9.67 8.96
C PRO A 56 13.17 -8.51 8.00
N PRO A 57 13.83 -7.44 8.46
CA PRO A 57 14.30 -6.38 7.58
C PRO A 57 15.29 -6.93 6.54
N GLY A 58 15.36 -6.30 5.36
CA GLY A 58 16.27 -6.70 4.28
C GLY A 58 15.85 -7.92 3.46
N THR A 59 14.65 -8.49 3.68
CA THR A 59 14.15 -9.65 2.90
C THR A 59 13.49 -9.30 1.56
N GLY A 60 13.64 -8.06 1.08
CA GLY A 60 13.15 -7.66 -0.25
C GLY A 60 11.66 -7.34 -0.35
N LYS A 61 10.92 -7.13 0.76
CA LYS A 61 9.49 -6.78 0.75
C LYS A 61 9.17 -5.55 -0.12
N SER A 62 9.90 -4.45 0.07
CA SER A 62 9.70 -3.21 -0.70
C SER A 62 10.08 -3.41 -2.17
N TYR A 63 11.10 -4.23 -2.46
CA TYR A 63 11.52 -4.57 -3.82
C TYR A 63 10.48 -5.45 -4.54
N LEU A 64 9.88 -6.41 -3.82
CA LEU A 64 8.78 -7.25 -4.28
C LEU A 64 7.54 -6.42 -4.60
N ALA A 65 7.19 -5.43 -3.76
CA ALA A 65 6.08 -4.53 -4.00
C ALA A 65 6.27 -3.69 -5.29
N LYS A 66 7.50 -3.22 -5.55
CA LYS A 66 7.83 -2.55 -6.81
C LYS A 66 7.68 -3.48 -8.02
N ALA A 67 8.10 -4.74 -7.89
CA ALA A 67 7.93 -5.73 -8.95
C ALA A 67 6.44 -5.97 -9.29
N VAL A 68 5.58 -6.08 -8.26
CA VAL A 68 4.14 -6.18 -8.44
C VAL A 68 3.61 -5.00 -9.26
N ALA A 69 4.04 -3.76 -8.96
CA ALA A 69 3.56 -2.57 -9.65
C ALA A 69 3.95 -2.52 -11.13
N THR A 70 5.19 -2.92 -11.46
CA THR A 70 5.65 -3.04 -12.84
C THR A 70 4.81 -4.07 -13.61
N GLU A 71 4.55 -5.23 -13.01
CA GLU A 71 3.88 -6.36 -13.63
C GLU A 71 2.35 -6.17 -13.69
N ALA A 72 1.79 -5.35 -12.81
CA ALA A 72 0.39 -4.94 -12.80
C ALA A 72 0.12 -3.82 -13.82
N ASN A 73 0.37 -4.06 -15.11
CA ASN A 73 0.18 -3.07 -16.19
C ASN A 73 0.95 -1.75 -16.00
N ASN A 74 2.17 -1.81 -15.44
CA ASN A 74 2.97 -0.62 -15.18
C ASN A 74 2.19 0.43 -14.35
N SER A 75 1.55 -0.05 -13.27
CA SER A 75 0.70 0.72 -12.36
C SER A 75 1.47 1.84 -11.68
N THR A 76 0.76 2.91 -11.34
CA THR A 76 1.32 4.01 -10.55
C THR A 76 1.63 3.51 -9.13
N PHE A 77 2.89 3.60 -8.71
CA PHE A 77 3.33 3.19 -7.38
C PHE A 77 3.43 4.41 -6.47
N PHE A 78 2.60 4.44 -5.44
CA PHE A 78 2.66 5.43 -4.37
C PHE A 78 3.38 4.81 -3.18
N SER A 79 4.54 5.34 -2.82
CA SER A 79 5.29 4.92 -1.64
C SER A 79 5.19 5.99 -0.56
N VAL A 80 4.85 5.57 0.65
CA VAL A 80 4.81 6.44 1.83
C VAL A 80 5.35 5.69 3.04
N SER A 81 6.12 6.35 3.89
CA SER A 81 6.45 5.81 5.21
C SER A 81 5.33 6.12 6.18
N SER A 82 4.99 5.15 7.01
CA SER A 82 4.05 5.34 8.13
C SER A 82 4.50 6.44 9.11
N SER A 83 5.81 6.65 9.27
CA SER A 83 6.36 7.78 10.04
C SER A 83 6.00 9.15 9.46
N ASP A 84 5.92 9.26 8.12
CA ASP A 84 5.60 10.51 7.44
C ASP A 84 4.12 10.86 7.62
N LEU A 85 3.27 9.83 7.70
CA LEU A 85 1.84 9.99 7.98
C LEU A 85 1.58 10.48 9.41
N THR A 86 2.45 10.14 10.37
CA THR A 86 2.27 10.44 11.81
C THR A 86 2.96 11.72 12.29
N SER A 87 3.54 12.51 11.37
CA SER A 87 4.30 13.72 11.73
C SER A 87 3.50 14.73 12.59
N LYS A 88 4.23 15.49 13.43
CA LYS A 88 3.71 16.26 14.59
C LYS A 88 2.75 17.41 14.28
N TRP A 89 2.42 17.69 13.02
CA TRP A 89 1.53 18.79 12.65
C TRP A 89 0.07 18.35 12.64
N LEU A 90 -0.60 18.61 13.77
CA LEU A 90 -2.03 18.36 13.99
C LEU A 90 -2.88 18.88 12.81
N GLY A 91 -3.57 17.95 12.11
CA GLY A 91 -4.49 18.24 11.01
C GLY A 91 -3.90 18.16 9.59
N GLU A 92 -2.58 18.16 9.42
CA GLU A 92 -1.95 17.93 8.10
C GLU A 92 -1.92 16.45 7.73
N SER A 93 -1.75 15.57 8.71
CA SER A 93 -1.68 14.13 8.53
C SER A 93 -2.97 13.51 7.95
N GLU A 94 -4.14 13.90 8.48
CA GLU A 94 -5.44 13.39 7.99
C GLU A 94 -5.67 13.79 6.53
N LYS A 95 -5.36 15.05 6.19
CA LYS A 95 -5.41 15.55 4.82
C LYS A 95 -4.45 14.79 3.91
N LEU A 96 -3.27 14.44 4.40
CA LEU A 96 -2.29 13.71 3.63
C LEU A 96 -2.77 12.28 3.32
N VAL A 97 -3.36 11.57 4.28
CA VAL A 97 -4.00 10.26 4.05
C VAL A 97 -5.12 10.38 3.02
N LYS A 98 -6.02 11.35 3.20
CA LYS A 98 -7.10 11.59 2.24
C LYS A 98 -6.58 11.88 0.84
N ASN A 99 -5.61 12.79 0.72
CA ASN A 99 -4.99 13.15 -0.55
C ASN A 99 -4.26 11.96 -1.21
N LEU A 100 -3.59 11.11 -0.43
CA LEU A 100 -2.92 9.89 -0.92
C LEU A 100 -3.92 8.97 -1.63
N PHE A 101 -5.05 8.67 -0.97
CA PHE A 101 -6.08 7.82 -1.57
C PHE A 101 -6.81 8.51 -2.72
N GLU A 102 -7.06 9.82 -2.66
CA GLU A 102 -7.63 10.59 -3.78
C GLU A 102 -6.72 10.55 -5.02
N LEU A 103 -5.42 10.82 -4.86
CA LEU A 103 -4.43 10.72 -5.94
C LEU A 103 -4.38 9.30 -6.49
N ALA A 104 -4.35 8.28 -5.64
CA ALA A 104 -4.37 6.89 -6.09
C ALA A 104 -5.64 6.56 -6.89
N ARG A 105 -6.81 7.07 -6.49
CA ARG A 105 -8.06 6.90 -7.24
C ARG A 105 -8.06 7.63 -8.59
N GLN A 106 -7.37 8.76 -8.70
CA GLN A 106 -7.22 9.52 -9.95
C GLN A 106 -6.22 8.85 -10.91
N HIS A 107 -5.18 8.20 -10.38
CA HIS A 107 -4.10 7.56 -11.16
C HIS A 107 -4.25 6.04 -11.32
N LYS A 108 -5.48 5.54 -11.46
CA LYS A 108 -5.73 4.10 -11.68
C LYS A 108 -5.12 3.62 -13.00
N PRO A 109 -4.54 2.41 -13.06
CA PRO A 109 -4.33 1.48 -11.94
C PRO A 109 -3.17 1.93 -11.04
N SER A 110 -3.35 1.77 -9.72
CA SER A 110 -2.43 2.28 -8.70
C SER A 110 -2.23 1.28 -7.56
N ILE A 111 -1.04 1.33 -6.95
CA ILE A 111 -0.67 0.56 -5.77
C ILE A 111 -0.16 1.55 -4.73
N ILE A 112 -0.73 1.50 -3.53
CA ILE A 112 -0.23 2.25 -2.36
C ILE A 112 0.61 1.28 -1.53
N PHE A 113 1.90 1.57 -1.42
CA PHE A 113 2.82 0.87 -0.54
C PHE A 113 3.10 1.73 0.70
N ILE A 114 2.86 1.13 1.86
CA ILE A 114 3.07 1.75 3.17
C ILE A 114 4.16 0.96 3.87
N ASP A 115 5.33 1.57 4.01
CA ASP A 115 6.42 0.96 4.78
C ASP A 115 6.23 1.19 6.28
N GLU A 116 6.72 0.26 7.09
CA GLU A 116 6.66 0.32 8.56
C GLU A 116 5.23 0.58 9.12
N VAL A 117 4.24 -0.08 8.52
CA VAL A 117 2.81 0.09 8.87
C VAL A 117 2.49 -0.19 10.33
N ASP A 118 3.34 -0.93 11.04
CA ASP A 118 3.24 -1.18 12.48
C ASP A 118 3.30 0.12 13.30
N SER A 119 4.03 1.14 12.84
CA SER A 119 4.02 2.46 13.49
C SER A 119 2.67 3.19 13.38
N LEU A 120 1.87 2.89 12.35
CA LEU A 120 0.50 3.37 12.18
C LEU A 120 -0.54 2.44 12.80
N CYS A 121 -0.26 1.16 12.97
CA CYS A 121 -1.23 0.13 13.34
C CYS A 121 -0.99 -0.49 14.71
N GLY A 122 -0.12 0.09 15.54
CA GLY A 122 0.14 -0.39 16.91
C GLY A 122 -1.15 -0.53 17.75
N SER A 123 -1.14 -1.45 18.71
CA SER A 123 -2.25 -1.68 19.65
C SER A 123 -2.72 -0.35 20.24
N ARG A 124 -4.05 -0.16 20.30
CA ARG A 124 -4.66 1.03 20.91
C ARG A 124 -4.32 1.02 22.39
N ASN A 125 -3.26 1.75 22.75
CA ASN A 125 -2.89 1.95 24.14
C ASN A 125 -3.67 3.16 24.69
N GLU A 126 -3.99 3.15 25.97
CA GLU A 126 -4.66 4.29 26.62
C GLU A 126 -3.84 5.58 26.52
N ASN A 127 -2.50 5.45 26.43
CA ASN A 127 -1.54 6.54 26.24
C ASN A 127 -1.35 7.00 24.78
N GLU A 128 -2.13 6.46 23.84
CA GLU A 128 -2.07 6.89 22.44
C GLU A 128 -2.64 8.30 22.27
N SER A 129 -1.91 9.18 21.57
CA SER A 129 -2.37 10.53 21.26
C SER A 129 -3.67 10.50 20.44
N GLU A 130 -4.59 11.43 20.74
CA GLU A 130 -5.78 11.70 19.93
C GLU A 130 -5.46 11.84 18.42
N ALA A 131 -4.33 12.48 18.09
CA ALA A 131 -3.91 12.68 16.71
C ALA A 131 -3.67 11.34 15.98
N ALA A 132 -2.98 10.41 16.62
CA ALA A 132 -2.72 9.08 16.06
C ALA A 132 -4.02 8.29 15.86
N ARG A 133 -4.97 8.39 16.81
CA ARG A 133 -6.30 7.75 16.68
C ARG A 133 -7.10 8.28 15.49
N ARG A 134 -7.06 9.60 15.23
CA ARG A 134 -7.76 10.20 14.09
C ARG A 134 -7.14 9.76 12.76
N ILE A 135 -5.81 9.74 12.66
CA ILE A 135 -5.11 9.26 11.47
C ILE A 135 -5.44 7.80 11.17
N LYS A 136 -5.40 6.91 12.19
CA LYS A 136 -5.82 5.51 12.05
C LYS A 136 -7.25 5.39 11.56
N THR A 137 -8.15 6.21 12.10
CA THR A 137 -9.57 6.21 11.72
C THR A 137 -9.73 6.64 10.26
N GLU A 138 -9.12 7.74 9.86
CA GLU A 138 -9.16 8.22 8.46
C GLU A 138 -8.57 7.18 7.50
N PHE A 139 -7.45 6.57 7.86
CA PHE A 139 -6.84 5.50 7.07
C PHE A 139 -7.80 4.32 6.85
N LEU A 140 -8.45 3.84 7.91
CA LEU A 140 -9.43 2.75 7.81
C LEU A 140 -10.66 3.14 6.98
N VAL A 141 -11.12 4.38 7.09
CA VAL A 141 -12.22 4.91 6.27
C VAL A 141 -11.83 4.91 4.79
N GLN A 142 -10.64 5.42 4.45
CA GLN A 142 -10.18 5.46 3.07
C GLN A 142 -9.93 4.07 2.47
N MET A 143 -9.48 3.10 3.26
CA MET A 143 -9.31 1.70 2.82
C MET A 143 -10.63 1.02 2.41
N GLN A 144 -11.75 1.39 3.04
CA GLN A 144 -13.05 0.81 2.73
C GLN A 144 -13.61 1.29 1.38
N GLY A 145 -13.11 2.42 0.88
CA GLY A 145 -13.46 2.99 -0.42
C GLY A 145 -14.47 4.12 -0.28
#